data_AF-S7S5R7-F1
#
_entry.id   AF-S7S5R7-F1
#
_cell.length_a   1.000
_cell.length_b   1.000
_cell.length_c   1.000
_cell.angle_alpha   90.00
_cell.angle_beta   90.00
_cell.angle_gamma   90.00
#
_symmetry.space_group_name_H-M   'P 1'
#
loop_
_entity.id
_entity.type
_entity.pdbx_description
1 polymer ?
#
loop_
_entity_poly.entity_id
_entity_poly.type
_entity_poly.pdbx_seq_one_letter_code
_entity_poly.pdbx_strand_id
1 'polypeptide(L)'
;MSEKNPPFTGVCIMQFERSTLPEHRGSRTVVLRIVKILSLHLSAGAALDDRLPLPEEGCLLQTRFSRGRGAYCVAPWSVDVDQSDRKEISTHLTALKVLFENEEELGKAAKPASSSR
;
A
#
# COMPACT_ATOMS: atom_id res chain seq x y z
N MET A 1 1.77 -15.40 24.52
CA MET A 1 1.71 -14.37 23.46
C MET A 1 2.20 -15.05 22.19
N SER A 2 1.32 -15.36 21.24
CA SER A 2 1.75 -15.96 19.98
C SER A 2 2.35 -14.84 19.12
N GLU A 3 3.68 -14.82 19.03
CA GLU A 3 4.38 -14.07 17.98
C GLU A 3 3.83 -14.59 16.65
N LYS A 4 2.98 -13.78 16.01
CA LYS A 4 2.38 -14.11 14.72
C LYS A 4 3.48 -13.99 13.68
N ASN A 5 4.21 -15.08 13.44
CA ASN A 5 5.04 -15.18 12.26
C ASN A 5 4.18 -14.86 11.02
N PRO A 6 4.66 -14.02 10.09
CA PRO A 6 3.96 -13.81 8.84
C PRO A 6 3.78 -15.17 8.16
N PRO A 7 2.61 -15.46 7.56
CA PRO A 7 2.34 -16.77 6.96
C PRO A 7 3.22 -17.04 5.75
N PHE A 8 3.73 -15.97 5.13
CA PHE A 8 4.66 -16.03 4.02
C PHE A 8 5.93 -15.25 4.36
N THR A 9 7.07 -15.75 3.91
CA THR A 9 8.37 -15.06 3.90
C THR A 9 8.93 -15.06 2.48
N GLY A 10 9.79 -14.11 2.15
CA GLY A 10 10.32 -14.01 0.80
C GLY A 10 10.81 -12.61 0.44
N VAL A 11 11.11 -12.43 -0.84
CA VAL A 11 11.59 -11.18 -1.42
C VAL A 11 10.67 -10.80 -2.57
N CYS A 12 10.19 -9.56 -2.55
CA CYS A 12 9.41 -8.99 -3.64
C CYS A 12 9.85 -7.55 -3.94
N ILE A 13 9.62 -7.13 -5.17
CA ILE A 13 9.69 -5.74 -5.58
C ILE A 13 8.28 -5.18 -5.46
N MET A 14 8.16 -4.06 -4.76
CA MET A 14 6.91 -3.35 -4.57
C MET A 14 6.99 -1.94 -5.12
N GLN A 15 5.83 -1.39 -5.46
CA GLN A 15 5.69 -0.03 -5.95
C GLN A 15 4.67 0.72 -5.08
N PHE A 16 5.03 1.94 -4.69
CA PHE A 16 4.07 2.91 -4.19
C PHE A 16 3.27 3.48 -5.35
N GLU A 17 1.95 3.56 -5.20
CA GLU A 17 1.06 4.15 -6.19
C GLU A 17 -0.11 4.87 -5.52
N ARG A 18 -0.71 5.80 -6.25
CA ARG A 18 -1.97 6.42 -5.85
C ARG A 18 -3.09 5.39 -5.81
N SER A 19 -3.81 5.34 -4.71
CA SER A 19 -4.97 4.46 -4.56
C SER A 19 -6.10 4.82 -5.52
N THR A 20 -6.66 3.80 -6.18
CA THR A 20 -7.90 3.88 -6.97
C THR A 20 -9.10 3.23 -6.26
N LEU A 21 -8.92 2.74 -5.04
CA LEU A 21 -9.97 2.10 -4.25
C LEU A 21 -11.11 3.10 -3.93
N PRO A 22 -12.39 2.70 -4.07
CA PRO A 22 -13.54 3.59 -3.85
C PRO A 22 -13.56 4.26 -2.47
N GLU A 23 -13.16 3.54 -1.42
CA GLU A 23 -13.07 4.04 -0.05
C GLU A 23 -12.01 5.14 0.15
N HIS A 24 -11.05 5.26 -0.77
CA HIS A 24 -10.01 6.28 -0.76
C HIS A 24 -10.32 7.44 -1.74
N ARG A 25 -11.57 7.55 -2.17
CA ARG A 25 -11.96 8.60 -3.10
C ARG A 25 -11.87 9.97 -2.43
N GLY A 26 -11.13 10.87 -3.06
CA GLY A 26 -10.97 12.26 -2.60
C GLY A 26 -9.84 12.46 -1.60
N SER A 27 -9.14 11.40 -1.19
CA SER A 27 -7.91 11.49 -0.39
C SER A 27 -6.66 11.36 -1.25
N ARG A 28 -5.51 11.72 -0.68
CA ARG A 28 -4.18 11.40 -1.22
C ARG A 28 -3.65 10.14 -0.54
N THR A 29 -4.34 9.03 -0.78
CA THR A 29 -3.96 7.74 -0.21
C THR A 29 -2.99 6.99 -1.12
N VAL A 30 -1.89 6.53 -0.54
CA VAL A 30 -0.91 5.65 -1.20
C VAL A 30 -1.18 4.20 -0.82
N VAL A 31 -1.04 3.29 -1.78
CA VAL A 31 -1.05 1.83 -1.58
C VAL A 31 0.26 1.22 -2.08
N LEU A 32 0.51 -0.03 -1.69
CA LEU A 32 1.64 -0.82 -2.16
C LEU A 32 1.16 -1.92 -3.10
N ARG A 33 1.68 -1.95 -4.33
CA ARG A 33 1.46 -3.03 -5.30
C ARG A 33 2.68 -3.93 -5.38
N ILE A 34 2.45 -5.23 -5.39
CA ILE A 34 3.49 -6.23 -5.64
C ILE A 34 3.76 -6.24 -7.14
N VAL A 35 4.94 -5.79 -7.57
CA VAL A 35 5.31 -5.75 -8.99
C VAL A 35 5.93 -7.07 -9.42
N LYS A 36 6.81 -7.63 -8.59
CA LYS A 36 7.50 -8.88 -8.87
C LYS A 36 7.75 -9.65 -7.60
N ILE A 37 7.54 -10.96 -7.61
CA ILE A 37 7.92 -11.87 -6.53
C ILE A 37 9.20 -12.58 -6.96
N LEU A 38 10.27 -12.42 -6.19
CA LEU A 38 11.57 -13.05 -6.46
C LEU A 38 11.72 -14.36 -5.69
N SER A 39 11.15 -14.41 -4.48
CA SER A 39 11.04 -15.63 -3.69
C SER A 39 9.80 -15.53 -2.80
N LEU A 40 9.12 -16.66 -2.60
CA LEU A 40 7.97 -16.77 -1.72
C LEU A 40 7.97 -18.16 -1.08
N HIS A 41 7.90 -18.19 0.24
CA HIS A 41 7.93 -19.39 1.05
C HIS A 41 6.80 -19.33 2.08
N LEU A 42 6.09 -20.43 2.25
CA LEU A 42 5.19 -20.58 3.39
C LEU A 42 6.03 -20.74 4.66
N SER A 43 5.73 -19.97 5.69
CA SER A 43 6.44 -20.05 6.97
C SER A 43 6.21 -21.40 7.64
N ALA A 44 7.25 -21.94 8.29
CA ALA A 44 7.14 -23.21 9.01
C ALA A 44 6.02 -23.14 10.08
N GLY A 45 5.07 -24.07 10.01
CA GLY A 45 3.92 -24.12 10.92
C GLY A 45 2.80 -23.13 10.60
N ALA A 46 2.88 -22.37 9.50
CA ALA A 46 1.75 -21.59 9.02
C ALA A 46 0.71 -22.51 8.38
N ALA A 47 -0.50 -22.53 8.95
CA ALA A 47 -1.66 -23.00 8.21
C ALA A 47 -2.04 -21.93 7.16
N LEU A 48 -2.36 -22.35 5.94
CA LEU A 48 -3.07 -21.45 5.04
C LEU A 48 -4.40 -21.08 5.71
N ASP A 49 -4.51 -19.83 6.10
CA ASP A 49 -5.76 -19.22 6.52
C ASP A 49 -6.47 -18.79 5.25
N ASP A 50 -7.60 -19.40 4.92
CA ASP A 50 -8.41 -19.06 3.73
C ASP A 50 -8.79 -17.57 3.68
N ARG A 51 -8.68 -16.85 4.81
CA ARG A 51 -8.92 -15.41 4.90
C ARG A 51 -7.73 -14.55 4.47
N LEU A 52 -6.56 -15.14 4.23
CA LEU A 52 -5.42 -14.47 3.64
C LEU A 52 -5.18 -14.97 2.21
N PRO A 53 -5.37 -14.10 1.21
CA PRO A 53 -5.00 -14.46 -0.14
C PRO A 53 -3.49 -14.68 -0.25
N LEU A 54 -3.10 -15.54 -1.19
CA LEU A 54 -1.70 -15.73 -1.56
C LEU A 54 -1.14 -14.40 -2.09
N PRO A 55 0.11 -14.04 -1.75
CA PRO A 55 0.77 -12.91 -2.40
C PRO A 55 0.91 -13.17 -3.90
N GLU A 56 0.37 -12.28 -4.70
CA GLU A 56 0.33 -12.39 -6.16
C GLU A 56 0.90 -11.12 -6.82
N GLU A 57 1.62 -11.31 -7.93
CA GLU A 57 2.11 -10.20 -8.76
C GLU A 57 0.92 -9.42 -9.32
N GLY A 58 1.03 -8.09 -9.29
CA GLY A 58 -0.06 -7.19 -9.66
C GLY A 58 -1.08 -6.95 -8.56
N CYS A 59 -1.09 -7.68 -7.44
CA CYS A 59 -2.04 -7.41 -6.35
C CYS A 59 -1.52 -6.36 -5.35
N LEU A 60 -2.46 -5.75 -4.61
CA LEU A 60 -2.12 -4.87 -3.50
C LEU A 60 -1.67 -5.68 -2.28
N LEU A 61 -0.63 -5.20 -1.60
CA LEU A 61 -0.10 -5.80 -0.38
C LEU A 61 -1.19 -5.84 0.69
N GLN A 62 -1.57 -7.04 1.13
CA GLN A 62 -2.56 -7.22 2.19
C GLN A 62 -1.92 -7.13 3.57
N THR A 63 -2.60 -6.47 4.49
CA THR A 63 -2.15 -6.31 5.89
C THR A 63 -3.21 -6.80 6.85
N ARG A 64 -2.76 -7.43 7.94
CA ARG A 64 -3.62 -7.84 9.05
C ARG A 64 -3.56 -6.78 10.13
N PHE A 65 -4.72 -6.32 10.58
CA PHE A 65 -4.82 -5.48 11.77
C PHE A 65 -5.90 -6.02 12.73
N SER A 66 -5.64 -5.83 14.02
CA SER A 66 -6.55 -6.24 15.08
C SER A 66 -7.72 -5.26 15.16
N ARG A 67 -8.95 -5.79 15.17
CA ARG A 67 -10.16 -4.99 15.43
C ARG A 67 -10.67 -5.14 16.88
N GLY A 68 -9.85 -5.70 17.77
CA GLY A 68 -10.23 -6.04 19.14
C GLY A 68 -11.00 -7.36 19.25
N ARG A 69 -11.10 -7.90 20.48
CA ARG A 69 -11.75 -9.19 20.81
C ARG A 69 -11.31 -10.37 19.94
N GLY A 70 -10.03 -10.46 19.61
CA GLY A 70 -9.47 -11.59 18.85
C GLY A 70 -9.83 -11.64 17.36
N ALA A 71 -10.66 -10.71 16.87
CA ALA A 71 -10.95 -10.57 15.45
C ALA A 71 -9.84 -9.78 14.75
N TYR A 72 -9.41 -10.28 13.59
CA TYR A 72 -8.54 -9.55 12.67
C TYR A 72 -9.31 -9.25 11.39
N CYS A 73 -8.96 -8.13 10.77
CA CYS A 73 -9.37 -7.81 9.41
C CYS A 73 -8.15 -7.79 8.50
N VAL A 74 -8.40 -8.05 7.23
CA VAL A 74 -7.43 -7.99 6.16
C VAL A 74 -7.86 -6.85 5.24
N ALA A 75 -6.96 -5.92 4.98
CA ALA A 75 -7.17 -4.88 3.98
C ALA A 75 -5.84 -4.52 3.31
N PRO A 76 -5.88 -3.93 2.10
CA PRO A 76 -4.69 -3.36 1.47
C PRO A 76 -3.94 -2.42 2.43
N TRP A 77 -2.62 -2.53 2.46
CA TRP A 77 -1.78 -1.51 3.08
C TRP A 77 -2.10 -0.18 2.41
N SER A 78 -2.46 0.80 3.22
CA SER A 78 -2.82 2.12 2.73
C SER A 78 -2.45 3.19 3.75
N VAL A 79 -2.06 4.35 3.23
CA VAL A 79 -1.71 5.52 4.04
C VAL A 79 -2.26 6.76 3.37
N ASP A 80 -3.15 7.47 4.06
CA ASP A 80 -3.54 8.83 3.69
C ASP A 80 -2.43 9.81 4.13
N VAL A 81 -1.80 10.47 3.16
CA VAL A 81 -0.67 11.39 3.44
C VAL A 81 -1.11 12.72 4.06
N ASP A 82 -2.42 13.01 4.06
CA ASP A 82 -2.98 14.22 4.62
C ASP A 82 -3.52 14.05 6.05
N GLN A 83 -3.59 12.82 6.55
CA GLN A 83 -4.09 12.55 7.88
C GLN A 83 -3.05 12.91 8.96
N SER A 84 -3.32 13.97 9.72
CA SER A 84 -2.40 14.60 10.68
C SER A 84 -2.41 14.01 12.10
N ASP A 85 -3.24 13.01 12.38
CA ASP A 85 -3.49 12.53 13.74
C ASP A 85 -2.39 11.65 14.35
N ARG A 86 -1.34 11.29 13.59
CA ARG A 86 -0.22 10.49 14.11
C ARG A 86 1.05 11.32 14.21
N LYS A 87 1.26 11.91 15.40
CA LYS A 87 2.46 12.72 15.76
C LYS A 87 3.81 12.04 15.49
N GLU A 88 3.84 10.73 15.22
CA GLU A 88 5.06 9.92 15.06
C GLU A 88 5.41 9.51 13.62
N ILE A 89 4.59 9.82 12.59
CA ILE A 89 4.84 9.36 11.19
C ILE A 89 5.32 10.50 10.26
N SER A 90 5.81 11.61 10.82
CA SER A 90 6.12 12.85 10.09
C SER A 90 7.04 12.67 8.86
N THR A 91 8.15 11.92 9.01
CA THR A 91 9.17 11.84 7.95
C THR A 91 8.74 10.98 6.76
N HIS A 92 8.14 9.81 7.01
CA HIS A 92 7.73 8.92 5.92
C HIS A 92 6.51 9.44 5.14
N LEU A 93 5.56 10.11 5.81
CA LEU A 93 4.43 10.74 5.12
C LEU A 93 4.90 11.85 4.17
N THR A 94 5.89 12.63 4.59
CA THR A 94 6.47 13.69 3.75
C THR A 94 7.10 13.10 2.49
N ALA A 95 7.86 12.00 2.60
CA ALA A 95 8.42 11.33 1.43
C ALA A 95 7.34 10.77 0.48
N LEU A 96 6.22 10.27 1.02
CA LEU A 96 5.12 9.76 0.21
C LEU A 96 4.32 10.88 -0.49
N LYS A 97 4.33 12.12 0.01
CA LYS A 97 3.69 13.27 -0.66
C LYS A 97 4.32 13.57 -2.02
N VAL A 98 5.62 13.33 -2.15
CA VAL A 98 6.36 13.52 -3.41
C VAL A 98 5.74 12.73 -4.57
N LEU A 99 5.10 11.59 -4.29
CA LEU A 99 4.40 10.81 -5.32
C LEU A 99 3.31 11.63 -6.01
N PHE A 100 2.56 12.43 -5.25
CA PHE A 100 1.49 13.29 -5.77
C PHE A 100 2.02 14.58 -6.38
N GLU A 101 3.07 15.15 -5.80
CA GLU A 101 3.74 16.35 -6.33
C GLU A 101 4.29 16.08 -7.74
N ASN A 102 4.93 14.92 -7.93
CA ASN A 102 5.43 14.49 -9.24
C ASN A 102 4.28 14.26 -10.25
N GLU A 103 3.15 13.68 -9.83
CA GLU A 103 1.97 13.52 -10.70
C GLU A 103 1.45 14.88 -11.21
N GLU A 104 1.41 15.88 -10.33
CA GLU A 104 0.98 17.24 -10.70
C GLU A 104 1.95 17.91 -11.68
N GLU A 105 3.26 17.74 -11.48
CA GLU A 105 4.27 18.28 -12.38
C GLU A 105 4.23 17.63 -13.77
N LEU A 106 4.13 16.31 -13.83
CA LEU A 106 3.98 15.56 -15.08
C LEU A 106 2.66 15.93 -15.81
N GLY A 107 1.58 16.10 -15.05
CA GLY A 107 0.29 16.54 -15.61
C GLY A 107 0.33 17.97 -16.18
N LYS A 108 1.14 18.86 -15.59
CA LYS A 108 1.37 20.22 -16.11
C LYS A 108 2.26 20.20 -17.36
N ALA A 109 3.32 19.38 -17.37
CA ALA A 109 4.22 19.25 -18.51
C ALA A 109 3.56 18.63 -19.75
N ALA A 110 2.58 17.73 -19.57
CA ALA A 110 1.84 17.08 -20.65
C ALA A 110 0.78 17.96 -21.34
N LYS A 111 0.48 19.15 -20.82
CA LYS A 111 -0.33 20.17 -21.51
C LYS A 111 0.61 21.20 -22.19
N PRO A 112 1.06 20.99 -23.44
CA PRO A 112 1.63 22.09 -24.19
C PRO A 112 0.53 23.13 -24.44
N ALA A 113 0.90 24.40 -24.25
CA ALA A 113 0.05 25.54 -24.53
C ALA A 113 -0.54 25.41 -25.94
N SER A 114 -1.87 25.25 -26.03
CA SER A 114 -2.60 25.53 -27.25
C SER A 114 -2.48 27.03 -27.51
N SER A 115 -1.41 27.40 -28.23
CA SER A 115 -1.22 28.74 -28.75
C SER A 115 -2.33 28.97 -29.78
N SER A 116 -3.26 29.85 -29.40
CA SER A 116 -4.30 30.39 -30.25
C SER A 116 -3.66 31.15 -31.42
N ARG A 117 -4.13 30.85 -32.64
CA ARG A 117 -4.09 31.74 -33.79
C ARG A 117 -5.47 31.78 -34.42
#